data_AF-A0AAP0I0G4-F1
#
_entry.id   AF-A0AAP0I0G4-F1
#
_cell.length_a   1.000
_cell.length_b   1.000
_cell.length_c   1.000
_cell.angle_alpha   90.00
_cell.angle_beta   90.00
_cell.angle_gamma   90.00
#
_symmetry.space_group_name_H-M   'P 1'
#
loop_
_entity.id
_entity.type
_entity.pdbx_description
1 polymer ?
#
loop_
_entity_poly.entity_id
_entity_poly.type
_entity_poly.pdbx_seq_one_letter_code
_entity_poly.pdbx_strand_id
1 'polypeptide(L)' 'MDGHHHRMSTPGVPSQGNLPYSIGNLRSLRSLSLYHTIMNGTIPRSLGKLSELKWLDLSLNA' A
#
# COMPACT_ATOMS: atom_id res chain seq x y z
N MET A 1 -18.41 37.44 11.65
CA MET A 1 -18.14 36.96 10.28
C MET A 1 -16.91 36.11 10.40
N ASP A 2 -17.07 34.86 10.83
CA ASP A 2 -15.93 34.05 11.25
C ASP A 2 -16.09 32.70 10.57
N GLY A 3 -15.19 32.47 9.61
CA GLY A 3 -15.31 31.48 8.57
C GLY A 3 -15.46 30.06 9.12
N HIS A 4 -16.36 29.31 8.48
CA HIS A 4 -16.44 27.87 8.58
C HIS A 4 -15.15 27.24 8.04
N HIS A 5 -14.11 27.17 8.86
CA HIS A 5 -12.97 26.30 8.61
C HIS A 5 -13.41 24.86 8.92
N HIS A 6 -14.09 24.23 7.96
CA HIS A 6 -14.17 22.78 7.87
C HIS A 6 -12.76 22.25 7.61
N ARG A 7 -11.94 22.19 8.66
CA ARG A 7 -10.72 21.38 8.66
C ARG A 7 -11.21 19.93 8.65
N MET A 8 -11.38 19.38 7.46
CA MET A 8 -11.48 17.95 7.27
C MET A 8 -10.09 17.38 7.59
N SER A 9 -9.81 17.21 8.88
CA SER A 9 -8.79 16.28 9.31
C SER A 9 -9.25 14.91 8.83
N THR A 10 -8.77 14.48 7.67
CA THR A 10 -8.86 13.07 7.31
C THR A 10 -8.22 12.33 8.49
N PRO A 11 -8.95 11.42 9.17
CA PRO A 11 -8.32 10.61 10.19
C PRO A 11 -7.16 9.93 9.49
N GLY A 12 -5.95 10.05 10.04
CA GLY A 12 -4.81 9.30 9.54
C GLY A 12 -5.27 7.87 9.42
N VAL A 13 -5.45 7.39 8.18
CA VAL A 13 -5.79 6.00 7.97
C VAL A 13 -4.58 5.24 8.47
N PRO A 14 -4.67 4.46 9.56
CA PRO A 14 -3.76 3.33 9.62
C PRO A 14 -4.06 2.59 8.32
N SER A 15 -3.06 2.38 7.46
CA SER A 15 -3.19 1.47 6.34
C SER A 15 -3.23 0.04 6.89
N GLN A 16 -4.21 -0.25 7.76
CA GLN A 16 -4.76 -1.57 8.02
C GLN A 16 -5.44 -2.00 6.72
N GLY A 17 -4.63 -2.40 5.76
CA GLY A 17 -5.08 -2.76 4.43
C GLY A 17 -4.17 -3.83 3.88
N ASN A 18 -4.76 -4.97 3.54
CA ASN A 18 -4.06 -5.98 2.77
C ASN A 18 -3.72 -5.40 1.41
N LEU A 19 -2.58 -5.77 0.86
CA LEU A 19 -2.26 -5.41 -0.51
C LEU A 19 -3.36 -5.97 -1.44
N PRO A 20 -4.02 -5.13 -2.25
CA PRO A 20 -5.18 -5.56 -3.01
C PRO A 20 -4.78 -6.54 -4.11
N TYR A 21 -5.66 -7.50 -4.42
CA TYR A 21 -5.38 -8.51 -5.44
C TYR A 21 -5.09 -7.90 -6.82
N SER A 22 -5.61 -6.69 -7.07
CA SER A 22 -5.38 -5.88 -8.27
C SER A 22 -3.93 -5.46 -8.48
N ILE A 23 -3.05 -5.55 -7.46
CA ILE A 23 -1.61 -5.28 -7.63
C ILE A 23 -1.03 -6.13 -8.75
N GLY A 24 -1.49 -7.37 -8.92
CA GLY A 24 -1.02 -8.28 -9.97
C GLY A 24 -1.39 -7.87 -11.39
N ASN A 25 -2.18 -6.81 -11.58
CA ASN A 25 -2.45 -6.22 -12.90
C ASN A 25 -1.33 -5.25 -13.33
N LEU A 26 -0.49 -4.82 -12.39
CA LEU A 26 0.62 -3.90 -12.66
C LEU A 26 1.83 -4.67 -13.24
N ARG A 27 1.66 -5.36 -14.36
CA ARG A 27 2.69 -6.23 -14.95
C ARG A 27 4.01 -5.52 -15.24
N SER A 28 3.96 -4.21 -15.51
CA SER A 28 5.14 -3.37 -15.78
C SER A 28 5.80 -2.81 -14.52
N LEU A 29 5.29 -3.13 -13.33
CA LEU A 29 5.84 -2.64 -12.06
C LEU A 29 7.23 -3.27 -11.83
N ARG A 30 8.24 -2.42 -11.70
CA ARG A 30 9.65 -2.85 -11.51
C ARG A 30 10.13 -2.79 -10.07
N SER A 31 9.53 -1.91 -9.28
CA SER A 31 9.88 -1.71 -7.88
C SER A 31 8.61 -1.53 -7.05
N LEU A 32 8.53 -2.24 -5.94
CA LEU A 32 7.46 -2.13 -4.96
C LEU A 32 8.09 -2.01 -3.56
N SER A 33 7.90 -0.85 -2.91
CA SER A 33 8.27 -0.67 -1.52
C SER A 33 7.00 -0.64 -0.67
N LEU A 34 6.97 -1.50 0.34
CA LEU A 34 6.00 -1.50 1.42
C LEU A 34 6.76 -1.36 2.75
N TYR A 35 7.84 -0.60 2.74
CA TYR A 35 8.69 -0.35 3.91
C TYR A 35 7.91 0.38 5.01
N HIS A 36 8.03 -0.12 6.24
CA HIS A 36 7.45 0.50 7.43
C HIS A 36 5.93 0.75 7.31
N THR A 37 5.21 -0.23 6.76
CA THR A 37 3.75 -0.20 6.66
C THR A 37 3.13 -1.15 7.69
N ILE A 38 1.93 -0.82 8.19
CA ILE A 38 1.21 -1.67 9.16
C ILE A 38 0.42 -2.73 8.37
N MET A 39 1.13 -3.58 7.61
CA MET A 39 0.50 -4.66 6.84
C MET A 39 0.15 -5.83 7.74
N ASN A 40 -1.05 -5.81 8.30
CA ASN A 40 -1.54 -6.87 9.20
C ASN A 40 -2.17 -8.06 8.46
N GLY A 41 -1.88 -8.23 7.16
CA GLY A 41 -2.50 -9.27 6.36
C GLY A 41 -1.58 -9.84 5.28
N THR A 42 -2.08 -10.89 4.62
CA THR A 42 -1.25 -11.74 3.76
C THR A 42 -0.82 -11.02 2.49
N ILE A 43 0.45 -11.20 2.12
CA ILE A 43 0.97 -10.88 0.79
C ILE A 43 0.13 -11.65 -0.24
N PRO A 44 -0.59 -10.97 -1.16
CA PRO A 44 -1.49 -11.62 -2.09
C PRO A 44 -0.69 -12.42 -3.12
N ARG A 45 -1.18 -13.62 -3.46
CA ARG A 45 -0.54 -14.48 -4.47
C ARG A 45 -0.44 -13.82 -5.85
N SER A 46 -1.25 -12.79 -6.10
CA SER A 46 -1.18 -11.98 -7.31
C SER A 46 0.12 -11.19 -7.46
N LEU A 47 0.92 -11.02 -6.40
CA LEU A 47 2.29 -10.48 -6.53
C LEU A 47 3.15 -11.31 -7.48
N GLY A 48 2.92 -12.63 -7.56
CA GLY A 48 3.59 -13.50 -8.52
C GLY A 48 3.26 -13.21 -9.98
N LYS A 49 2.28 -12.35 -10.28
CA LYS A 49 1.96 -11.89 -11.64
C LYS A 49 2.80 -10.70 -12.09
N LEU A 50 3.59 -10.09 -11.19
CA LEU A 50 4.45 -8.95 -11.48
C LEU A 50 5.73 -9.42 -12.17
N SER A 51 5.63 -9.80 -13.44
CA SER A 51 6.73 -10.39 -14.20
C SER A 51 7.95 -9.47 -14.36
N GLU A 52 7.75 -8.16 -14.32
CA GLU A 52 8.81 -7.16 -14.45
C GLU A 52 9.39 -6.69 -13.11
N LEU A 53 8.91 -7.23 -11.98
CA LEU A 53 9.34 -6.79 -10.66
C LEU A 53 10.79 -7.21 -10.41
N LYS A 54 11.64 -6.22 -10.13
CA LYS A 54 13.07 -6.40 -9.85
C LYS A 54 13.42 -6.14 -8.40
N TRP A 55 12.60 -5.36 -7.71
CA TRP A 55 12.84 -4.98 -6.34
C TRP A 55 11.54 -4.99 -5.53
N LEU A 56 11.58 -5.69 -4.41
CA LEU A 56 10.48 -5.82 -3.47
C LEU A 56 11.03 -5.60 -2.06
N ASP A 57 10.53 -4.57 -1.38
CA ASP A 57 10.89 -4.28 -0.01
C ASP A 57 9.69 -4.41 0.90
N LEU A 58 9.80 -5.35 1.84
CA LEU A 58 8.82 -5.67 2.87
C LEU A 58 9.40 -5.45 4.27
N SER A 59 10.51 -4.74 4.38
CA SER A 59 11.22 -4.54 5.64
C SER A 59 10.40 -3.69 6.61
N LEU A 60 10.58 -3.95 7.91
CA LEU A 60 9.88 -3.26 8.98
C LEU A 60 8.34 -3.32 8.89
N ASN A 61 7.81 -4.38 8.29
CA ASN A 61 6.42 -4.78 8.51
C ASN A 61 6.40 -5.74 9.70
N ALA A 62 5.56 -5.45 10.70
CA ALA A 62 5.43 -6.22 11.94
C ALA A 62 4.29 -7.25 11.84
#